data_AF-A0AAX1SS54-F1
#
_entry.id   AF-A0AAX1SS54-F1
#
_cell.length_a   1.000
_cell.length_b   1.000
_cell.length_c   1.000
_cell.angle_alpha   90.00
_cell.angle_beta   90.00
_cell.angle_gamma   90.00
#
_symmetry.space_group_name_H-M   'P 1'
#
loop_
_entity.id
_entity.type
_entity.pdbx_description
1 polymer ?
#
loop_
_entity_poly.entity_id
_entity_poly.type
_entity_poly.pdbx_seq_one_letter_code
_entity_poly.pdbx_strand_id
1 'polypeptide(L)'
;MYYQNTSEYDYVDDFRQQQFQNLVGQLFTIPQSVTLANGQTLQSGTRVFIHRVSFTPSGQEMVTIVFPLGIGGNPVVGLTQVSGSQLSGAAVQFFQMPQGQGQGFGGHGHRY
;
A
#
# COMPACT_ATOMS: atom_id res chain seq x y z
N MET A 1 -33.56 -5.43 24.18
CA MET A 1 -33.03 -4.95 22.89
C MET A 1 -31.52 -4.83 23.03
N TYR A 2 -30.76 -5.84 22.60
CA TYR A 2 -29.30 -5.77 22.59
C TYR A 2 -28.86 -5.28 21.22
N TYR A 3 -28.09 -4.19 21.16
CA TYR A 3 -27.46 -3.72 19.94
C TYR A 3 -26.31 -4.67 19.61
N GLN A 4 -26.50 -5.49 18.58
CA GLN A 4 -25.43 -6.26 17.97
C GLN A 4 -24.68 -5.30 17.04
N ASN A 5 -23.56 -4.74 17.52
CA ASN A 5 -22.60 -4.06 16.67
C ASN A 5 -21.92 -5.14 15.83
N THR A 6 -22.52 -5.50 14.70
CA THR A 6 -21.85 -6.31 13.69
C THR A 6 -20.84 -5.40 13.02
N SER A 7 -19.61 -5.51 13.51
CA SER A 7 -18.41 -4.93 12.90
C SER A 7 -18.30 -5.43 11.46
N GLU A 8 -18.91 -4.68 10.55
CA GLU A 8 -18.78 -4.87 9.11
C GLU A 8 -17.39 -4.35 8.75
N TYR A 9 -16.37 -5.19 8.95
CA TYR A 9 -15.11 -5.06 8.24
C TYR A 9 -15.47 -5.32 6.78
N ASP A 10 -15.81 -4.23 6.10
CA ASP A 10 -15.97 -4.14 4.66
C ASP A 10 -14.60 -4.52 4.07
N TYR A 11 -14.41 -5.84 3.90
CA TYR A 11 -13.32 -6.42 3.13
C TYR A 11 -13.55 -5.91 1.72
N VAL A 12 -12.95 -4.77 1.41
CA VAL A 12 -12.97 -4.18 0.08
C VAL A 12 -12.60 -5.31 -0.88
N ASP A 13 -13.59 -5.75 -1.66
CA ASP A 13 -13.60 -6.90 -2.58
C ASP A 13 -12.73 -6.60 -3.82
N ASP A 14 -11.66 -5.84 -3.61
CA ASP A 14 -10.74 -5.37 -4.62
C ASP A 14 -9.40 -6.06 -4.40
N PHE A 15 -9.39 -7.33 -4.82
CA PHE A 15 -8.24 -8.23 -4.81
C PHE A 15 -6.98 -7.62 -5.46
N ARG A 16 -7.13 -6.55 -6.25
CA ARG A 16 -6.04 -5.85 -6.93
C ARG A 16 -5.22 -4.97 -5.99
N GLN A 17 -5.75 -4.59 -4.82
CA GLN A 17 -5.08 -3.69 -3.87
C GLN A 17 -4.43 -4.42 -2.68
N GLN A 18 -4.73 -5.71 -2.47
CA GLN A 18 -4.27 -6.49 -1.32
C GLN A 18 -3.07 -7.39 -1.69
N GLN A 19 -1.99 -6.79 -2.21
CA GLN A 19 -0.86 -7.54 -2.74
C GLN A 19 -0.07 -8.27 -1.64
N PHE A 20 -0.03 -7.70 -0.44
CA PHE A 20 0.81 -8.19 0.65
C PHE A 20 0.02 -8.85 1.78
N GLN A 21 -1.31 -8.76 1.78
CA GLN A 21 -2.15 -9.35 2.84
C GLN A 21 -1.97 -10.87 2.93
N ASN A 22 -1.85 -11.55 1.78
CA ASN A 22 -1.58 -12.99 1.71
C ASN A 22 -0.10 -13.37 1.98
N LEU A 23 0.78 -12.38 2.15
CA LEU A 23 2.21 -12.56 2.41
C LEU A 23 2.59 -12.29 3.87
N VAL A 24 1.64 -11.90 4.72
CA VAL A 24 1.89 -11.71 6.17
C VAL A 24 2.47 -12.99 6.77
N GLY A 25 3.57 -12.85 7.51
CA GLY A 25 4.32 -13.97 8.07
C GLY A 25 5.33 -14.61 7.11
N GLN A 26 5.51 -14.06 5.90
CA GLN A 26 6.39 -14.62 4.87
C GLN A 26 7.51 -13.65 4.48
N LEU A 27 8.54 -14.20 3.83
CA LEU A 27 9.62 -13.42 3.22
C LEU A 27 9.22 -12.99 1.80
N PHE A 28 9.44 -11.73 1.49
CA PHE A 28 9.26 -11.13 0.17
C PHE A 28 10.60 -10.58 -0.34
N THR A 29 10.90 -10.80 -1.61
CA THR A 29 12.10 -10.24 -2.25
C THR A 29 11.72 -9.00 -3.02
N ILE A 30 12.27 -7.85 -2.66
CA ILE A 30 11.88 -6.59 -3.30
C ILE A 30 12.41 -6.55 -4.75
N PRO A 31 11.54 -6.32 -5.75
CA PRO A 31 11.94 -6.37 -7.16
C PRO A 31 12.73 -5.12 -7.58
N GLN A 32 12.61 -4.03 -6.84
CA GLN A 32 13.28 -2.76 -7.11
C GLN A 32 13.73 -2.08 -5.82
N SER A 33 14.61 -1.10 -5.95
CA SER A 33 15.12 -0.36 -4.80
C SER A 33 14.03 0.50 -4.15
N VAL A 34 13.98 0.49 -2.82
CA VAL A 34 12.96 1.15 -2.00
C VAL A 34 13.65 2.12 -1.04
N THR A 35 13.41 3.42 -1.21
CA THR A 35 13.88 4.45 -0.29
C THR A 35 12.92 4.56 0.90
N LEU A 36 13.44 4.28 2.09
CA LEU A 36 12.71 4.35 3.36
C LEU A 36 12.58 5.80 3.83
N ALA A 37 11.64 6.06 4.73
CA ALA A 37 11.38 7.40 5.27
C ALA A 37 12.59 8.02 6.00
N ASN A 38 13.50 7.19 6.52
CA ASN A 38 14.74 7.63 7.16
C ASN A 38 15.90 7.91 6.17
N GLY A 39 15.64 7.84 4.86
CA GLY A 39 16.63 8.05 3.80
C GLY A 39 17.46 6.82 3.42
N GLN A 40 17.35 5.72 4.18
CA GLN A 40 18.01 4.46 3.82
C GLN A 40 17.37 3.86 2.57
N THR A 41 18.18 3.31 1.65
CA THR A 41 17.68 2.59 0.47
C THR A 41 17.87 1.10 0.63
N LEU A 42 16.79 0.33 0.58
CA LEU A 42 16.82 -1.11 0.40
C LEU A 42 17.03 -1.40 -1.08
N GLN A 43 18.03 -2.22 -1.44
CA GLN A 43 18.35 -2.52 -2.83
C GLN A 43 17.43 -3.62 -3.39
N SER A 44 17.20 -3.61 -4.71
CA SER A 44 16.58 -4.76 -5.39
C SER A 44 17.22 -6.09 -4.97
N GLY A 45 16.41 -7.12 -4.76
CA GLY A 45 16.86 -8.42 -4.26
C GLY A 45 16.94 -8.52 -2.73
N THR A 46 16.76 -7.42 -1.99
CA THR A 46 16.68 -7.48 -0.52
C THR A 46 15.47 -8.30 -0.10
N ARG A 47 15.70 -9.30 0.77
CA ARG A 47 14.63 -10.09 1.38
C ARG A 47 14.14 -9.37 2.64
N VAL A 48 12.84 -9.12 2.68
CA VAL A 48 12.15 -8.51 3.81
C VAL A 48 11.07 -9.45 4.32
N PHE A 49 10.80 -9.42 5.62
CA PHE A 49 9.70 -10.16 6.21
C PHE A 49 8.47 -9.27 6.31
N ILE A 50 7.32 -9.76 5.84
CA ILE A 50 6.05 -9.05 5.91
C ILE A 50 5.45 -9.28 7.30
N HIS A 51 5.53 -8.27 8.17
CA HIS A 51 5.08 -8.38 9.55
C HIS A 51 3.57 -8.17 9.71
N ARG A 52 3.02 -7.15 9.05
CA ARG A 52 1.59 -6.87 9.02
C ARG A 52 1.23 -5.98 7.83
N VAL A 53 -0.04 -5.98 7.46
CA VAL A 53 -0.63 -5.08 6.48
C VAL A 53 -1.74 -4.27 7.13
N SER A 54 -1.87 -3.01 6.74
CA SER A 54 -2.92 -2.09 7.17
C SER A 54 -3.32 -1.20 6.01
N PHE A 55 -4.50 -0.59 6.06
CA PHE A 55 -4.98 0.30 5.00
C PHE A 55 -5.17 1.71 5.54
N THR A 56 -4.84 2.72 4.74
CA THR A 56 -5.21 4.12 5.05
C THR A 56 -6.72 4.31 4.86
N PRO A 57 -7.32 5.40 5.37
CA PRO A 57 -8.71 5.73 5.08
C PRO A 57 -9.04 5.88 3.60
N SER A 58 -8.03 6.18 2.76
CA SER A 58 -8.16 6.26 1.30
C SER A 58 -7.97 4.91 0.59
N GLY A 59 -7.82 3.81 1.33
CA GLY A 59 -7.66 2.46 0.79
C GLY A 59 -6.23 2.06 0.44
N GLN A 60 -5.23 2.89 0.73
CA GLN A 60 -3.84 2.57 0.37
C GLN A 60 -3.29 1.45 1.26
N GLU A 61 -2.80 0.37 0.64
CA GLU A 61 -2.12 -0.72 1.34
C GLU A 61 -0.77 -0.25 1.91
N MET A 62 -0.60 -0.39 3.21
CA MET A 62 0.60 -0.07 3.96
C MET A 62 1.16 -1.33 4.61
N VAL A 63 2.41 -1.66 4.28
CA VAL A 63 3.08 -2.90 4.64
C VAL A 63 4.14 -2.60 5.69
N THR A 64 4.02 -3.23 6.85
CA THR A 64 5.10 -3.20 7.85
C THR A 64 6.09 -4.32 7.51
N ILE A 65 7.32 -3.93 7.21
CA ILE A 65 8.41 -4.85 6.84
C ILE A 65 9.47 -4.91 7.93
N VAL A 66 10.08 -6.07 8.09
CA VAL A 66 11.30 -6.28 8.88
C VAL A 66 12.44 -6.63 7.93
N PHE A 67 13.57 -5.94 8.05
CA PHE A 67 14.69 -6.04 7.11
C PHE A 67 16.04 -6.00 7.84
N PRO A 68 17.10 -6.61 7.28
CA PRO A 68 18.42 -6.58 7.88
C PRO A 68 19.07 -5.19 7.77
N LEU A 69 19.66 -4.69 8.87
CA LEU A 69 20.40 -3.41 8.92
C LEU A 69 21.92 -3.58 8.80
N GLY A 70 22.43 -4.81 8.86
CA GLY A 70 23.86 -5.11 8.73
C GLY A 70 24.14 -6.59 8.97
N ILE A 71 25.33 -7.05 8.53
CA ILE A 71 25.82 -8.41 8.73
C ILE A 71 27.06 -8.31 9.63
N GLY A 72 26.94 -8.65 10.91
CA GLY A 72 28.09 -8.67 11.82
C GLY A 72 27.71 -9.02 13.25
N GLY A 73 28.10 -10.21 13.72
CA GLY A 73 28.07 -10.67 15.12
C GLY A 73 26.69 -10.84 15.74
N ASN A 74 25.87 -9.78 15.74
CA ASN A 74 24.48 -9.74 16.17
C ASN A 74 23.61 -9.24 15.01
N PRO A 75 22.57 -9.99 14.60
CA PRO A 75 21.64 -9.53 13.58
C PRO A 75 20.85 -8.33 14.09
N VAL A 76 21.10 -7.15 13.52
CA VAL A 76 20.28 -5.96 13.74
C VAL A 76 19.24 -5.91 12.64
N VAL A 77 17.97 -5.81 13.04
CA VAL A 77 16.84 -5.68 12.12
C VAL A 77 16.20 -4.30 12.23
N GLY A 78 15.83 -3.74 11.10
CA GLY A 78 14.97 -2.57 11.00
C GLY A 78 13.53 -2.98 10.87
N LEU A 79 12.62 -2.16 11.39
CA LEU A 79 11.19 -2.28 11.20
C LEU A 79 10.65 -0.95 10.70
N THR A 80 9.92 -0.98 9.58
CA THR A 80 9.36 0.24 9.00
C THR A 80 8.08 -0.06 8.22
N GLN A 81 7.30 0.97 7.95
CA GLN A 81 6.08 0.87 7.15
C GLN A 81 6.32 1.54 5.79
N VAL A 82 5.98 0.85 4.71
CA VAL A 82 6.08 1.32 3.32
C VAL A 82 4.76 1.10 2.61
N SER A 83 4.49 1.81 1.52
CA SER A 83 3.32 1.49 0.71
C SER A 83 3.52 0.18 -0.04
N GLY A 84 2.44 -0.60 -0.21
CA GLY A 84 2.46 -1.84 -0.97
C GLY A 84 2.93 -1.60 -2.41
N SER A 85 2.45 -0.53 -3.05
CA SER A 85 2.85 -0.14 -4.40
C SER A 85 4.35 0.18 -4.54
N GLN A 86 4.95 0.86 -3.55
CA GLN A 86 6.39 1.12 -3.54
C GLN A 86 7.18 -0.18 -3.35
N LEU A 87 6.68 -1.09 -2.51
CA LEU A 87 7.35 -2.34 -2.19
C LEU A 87 7.27 -3.37 -3.33
N SER A 88 6.12 -3.48 -3.99
CA SER A 88 5.91 -4.35 -5.17
C SER A 88 6.47 -3.74 -6.44
N GLY A 89 6.65 -2.42 -6.47
CA GLY A 89 7.05 -1.73 -7.69
C GLY A 89 5.93 -1.56 -8.71
N ALA A 90 4.71 -1.90 -8.34
CA ALA A 90 3.55 -1.71 -9.18
C ALA A 90 3.17 -0.22 -9.22
N ALA A 91 2.73 0.25 -10.39
CA ALA A 91 2.19 1.59 -10.51
C ALA A 91 1.03 1.78 -9.53
N VAL A 92 1.04 2.89 -8.79
CA VAL A 92 -0.06 3.25 -7.89
C VAL A 92 -1.30 3.51 -8.76
N GLN A 93 -2.25 2.59 -8.76
CA GLN A 93 -3.57 2.86 -9.33
C GLN A 93 -4.36 3.63 -8.28
N PHE A 94 -4.29 4.95 -8.31
CA PHE A 94 -5.21 5.77 -7.55
C PHE A 94 -6.62 5.50 -8.06
N PHE A 95 -7.54 5.14 -7.18
CA PHE A 95 -8.96 5.24 -7.49
C PHE A 95 -9.26 6.71 -7.75
N GLN A 96 -9.35 7.08 -9.04
CA GLN A 96 -10.18 8.20 -9.41
C GLN A 96 -11.58 7.80 -8.98
N MET A 97 -12.04 8.30 -7.82
CA MET A 97 -13.46 8.32 -7.53
C MET A 97 -14.12 8.93 -8.76
N PRO A 98 -15.13 8.29 -9.37
CA PRO A 98 -15.90 8.94 -10.41
C PRO A 98 -16.50 10.19 -9.77
N GLN A 99 -15.91 11.35 -10.05
CA GLN A 99 -16.61 12.61 -9.83
C GLN A 99 -17.87 12.47 -10.66
N GLY A 100 -19.00 12.39 -9.98
CA GLY A 100 -20.30 12.19 -10.59
C GLY A 100 -20.44 13.09 -11.81
N GLN A 101 -20.85 12.47 -12.91
CA GLN A 101 -21.22 13.14 -14.14
C GLN A 101 -22.22 14.26 -13.82
N GLY A 102 -21.73 15.50 -13.77
CA GLY A 102 -22.55 16.68 -13.97
C GLY A 102 -22.89 16.76 -15.45
N GLN A 103 -23.90 16.02 -15.90
CA GLN A 103 -24.62 16.34 -17.13
C GLN A 103 -25.34 17.67 -16.92
N GLY A 104 -24.87 18.72 -17.59
CA GLY A 104 -25.52 20.01 -17.70
C GLY A 104 -25.31 20.55 -19.11
N PHE A 105 -26.41 20.62 -19.85
CA PHE A 105 -26.51 20.88 -21.28
C PHE A 105 -26.20 22.33 -21.67
N GLY A 106 -25.55 22.50 -22.84
CA GLY A 106 -25.91 23.48 -23.88
C GLY A 106 -25.51 24.95 -23.68
N GLY A 107 -24.75 25.50 -24.64
CA GLY A 107 -24.66 26.95 -24.83
C GLY A 107 -23.57 27.38 -25.81
N HIS A 108 -23.91 27.46 -27.10
CA HIS A 108 -23.13 28.16 -28.13
C HIS A 108 -22.91 29.64 -27.75
N GLY A 109 -21.69 30.16 -27.97
CA GLY A 109 -21.37 31.58 -27.75
C GLY A 109 -20.08 32.02 -28.45
N HIS A 110 -20.25 32.42 -29.71
CA HIS A 110 -19.41 33.20 -30.65
C HIS A 110 -18.04 33.76 -30.21
N ARG A 111 -17.05 33.52 -31.09
CA ARG A 111 -15.84 34.34 -31.30
C ARG A 111 -16.21 35.73 -31.84
N TYR A 112 -15.33 36.68 -31.52
CA TYR A 112 -15.14 38.05 -32.04
C TYR A 112 -15.76 38.36 -33.40
#